data_AF-A0A960VCX5-F1
#
_entry.id   AF-A0A960VCX5-F1
#
_cell.length_a   1.000
_cell.length_b   1.000
_cell.length_c   1.000
_cell.angle_alpha   90.00
_cell.angle_beta   90.00
_cell.angle_gamma   90.00
#
_symmetry.space_group_name_H-M   'P 1'
#
loop_
_entity.id
_entity.type
_entity.pdbx_description
1 polymer ?
#
loop_
_entity_poly.entity_id
_entity_poly.type
_entity_poly.pdbx_seq_one_letter_code
_entity_poly.pdbx_strand_id
1 'polypeptide(L)'
;SYPKAQPLSFHPALLDSAKKHSEDMMENGYLSHTNRKGKSPTDRGRLEGYKSGIVENLSGRAGETIEELLHTHYSLLIDYDNLKHSKKPFIHRLNILNPRYTEIGIGISGNYELGKVTENFGRSHEGTYILGVVYMDKNGNGIYDPGEGVEGVKVIPDYGEYYSITSKSGGYSIPININGEKKVEYPIELKGLKWTKEHKKVDEEFRILALEKEEFQEIQDVNVTFEGGILPSKIKKKISIHKPTKLDYKLVQEDGKTWGYHPESPLIVGKNYKLDLKLKTSGSTPKKEDSNIEYPR
;
A
#
# COMPACT_ATOMS: atom_id res chain seq x y z
N SER A 1 -9.82 -4.98 16.61
CA SER A 1 -9.43 -3.85 15.75
C SER A 1 -8.38 -4.33 14.75
N TYR A 2 -8.32 -3.76 13.55
CA TYR A 2 -7.23 -4.02 12.60
C TYR A 2 -6.07 -3.04 12.89
N PRO A 3 -4.79 -3.46 12.76
CA PRO A 3 -3.67 -2.54 12.88
C PRO A 3 -3.74 -1.48 11.78
N LYS A 4 -3.21 -0.28 12.05
CA LYS A 4 -3.15 0.79 11.05
C LYS A 4 -2.16 0.39 9.96
N ALA A 5 -2.61 0.36 8.72
CA ALA A 5 -1.75 0.13 7.56
C ALA A 5 -1.28 1.47 6.95
N GLN A 6 -0.07 1.44 6.39
CA GLN A 6 0.48 2.54 5.60
C GLN A 6 -0.25 2.65 4.25
N PRO A 7 -0.25 3.83 3.59
CA PRO A 7 -0.72 3.92 2.21
C PRO A 7 0.21 3.14 1.26
N LEU A 8 -0.32 2.69 0.13
CA LEU A 8 0.43 1.92 -0.87
C LEU A 8 0.85 2.81 -2.04
N SER A 9 2.08 2.61 -2.53
CA SER A 9 2.55 3.22 -3.77
C SER A 9 1.98 2.47 -4.97
N PHE A 10 1.50 3.18 -5.98
CA PHE A 10 1.25 2.53 -7.27
C PHE A 10 2.57 2.05 -7.89
N HIS A 11 2.63 0.79 -8.32
CA HIS A 11 3.80 0.23 -9.00
C HIS A 11 3.47 -0.09 -10.47
N PRO A 12 4.22 0.41 -11.47
CA PRO A 12 3.91 0.23 -12.88
C PRO A 12 3.70 -1.23 -13.29
N ALA A 13 4.63 -2.13 -12.94
CA ALA A 13 4.49 -3.56 -13.25
C ALA A 13 3.23 -4.21 -12.64
N LEU A 14 2.82 -3.78 -11.43
CA LEU A 14 1.60 -4.29 -10.80
C LEU A 14 0.36 -3.74 -11.50
N LEU A 15 0.37 -2.46 -11.89
CA LEU A 15 -0.70 -1.83 -12.66
C LEU A 15 -0.91 -2.55 -14.00
N ASP A 16 0.17 -2.78 -14.74
CA ASP A 16 0.12 -3.46 -16.04
C ASP A 16 -0.36 -4.90 -15.87
N SER A 17 0.17 -5.63 -14.89
CA SER A 17 -0.24 -7.01 -14.61
C SER A 17 -1.71 -7.10 -14.18
N ALA A 18 -2.18 -6.18 -13.34
CA ALA A 18 -3.56 -6.16 -12.86
C ALA A 18 -4.52 -5.81 -14.00
N LYS A 19 -4.18 -4.81 -14.81
CA LYS A 19 -4.98 -4.39 -15.97
C LYS A 19 -5.13 -5.52 -16.98
N LYS A 20 -4.02 -6.15 -17.39
CA LYS A 20 -4.01 -7.28 -18.33
C LYS A 20 -4.81 -8.47 -17.80
N HIS A 21 -4.77 -8.74 -16.49
CA HIS A 21 -5.54 -9.84 -15.90
C HIS A 21 -7.04 -9.54 -15.84
N SER A 22 -7.42 -8.31 -15.50
CA SER A 22 -8.83 -7.88 -15.58
C SER A 22 -9.37 -7.95 -17.00
N GLU A 23 -8.59 -7.52 -17.99
CA GLU A 23 -8.94 -7.63 -19.42
C GLU A 23 -9.07 -9.09 -19.87
N ASP A 24 -8.11 -9.95 -19.52
CA ASP A 24 -8.14 -11.38 -19.85
C ASP A 24 -9.36 -12.08 -19.24
N MET A 25 -9.68 -11.82 -17.97
CA MET A 25 -10.86 -12.35 -17.30
C MET A 25 -12.17 -11.87 -17.94
N MET A 26 -12.21 -10.62 -18.40
CA MET A 26 -13.37 -10.07 -19.10
C MET A 26 -13.52 -10.79 -20.45
N GLU A 27 -12.50 -10.71 -21.30
CA GLU A 27 -12.52 -11.23 -22.68
C GLU A 27 -12.88 -12.71 -22.73
N ASN A 28 -12.39 -13.47 -21.76
CA ASN A 28 -12.57 -14.92 -21.71
C ASN A 28 -13.74 -15.37 -20.83
N GLY A 29 -14.45 -14.47 -20.16
CA GLY A 29 -15.61 -14.79 -19.34
C GLY A 29 -15.30 -15.71 -18.15
N TYR A 30 -14.32 -15.34 -17.32
CA TYR A 30 -13.98 -16.10 -16.12
C TYR A 30 -13.60 -15.21 -14.93
N LEU A 31 -13.57 -15.77 -13.73
CA LEU A 31 -13.06 -15.12 -12.52
C LEU A 31 -12.17 -16.10 -11.76
N SER A 32 -10.85 -15.89 -11.80
CA SER A 32 -9.87 -16.79 -11.18
C SER A 32 -8.53 -16.08 -10.96
N HIS A 33 -7.85 -16.43 -9.87
CA HIS A 33 -6.48 -15.97 -9.61
C HIS A 33 -5.45 -16.54 -10.57
N THR A 34 -5.73 -17.71 -11.15
CA THR A 34 -4.87 -18.34 -12.16
C THR A 34 -5.53 -18.19 -13.51
N ASN A 35 -4.80 -17.61 -14.47
CA ASN A 35 -5.33 -17.43 -15.81
C ASN A 35 -5.41 -18.76 -16.58
N ARG A 36 -6.05 -18.75 -17.76
CA ARG A 36 -6.21 -19.96 -18.59
C ARG A 36 -4.90 -20.57 -19.10
N LYS A 37 -3.79 -19.83 -19.02
CA LYS A 37 -2.44 -20.30 -19.34
C LYS A 37 -1.71 -20.91 -18.13
N GLY A 38 -2.41 -21.06 -16.99
CA GLY A 38 -1.84 -21.62 -15.77
C GLY A 38 -0.93 -20.66 -14.98
N LYS A 39 -0.90 -19.36 -15.31
CA LYS A 39 -0.01 -18.39 -14.65
C LYS A 39 -0.69 -17.83 -13.40
N SER A 40 0.01 -17.88 -12.27
CA SER A 40 -0.39 -17.26 -11.01
C SER A 40 -0.24 -15.72 -11.06
N PRO A 41 -0.76 -14.97 -10.07
CA PRO A 41 -0.54 -13.51 -10.00
C PRO A 41 0.94 -13.15 -10.00
N THR A 42 1.77 -13.92 -9.27
CA THR A 42 3.22 -13.70 -9.23
C THR A 42 3.87 -13.97 -10.59
N ASP A 43 3.45 -15.00 -11.32
CA ASP A 43 3.98 -15.26 -12.67
C ASP A 43 3.61 -14.16 -13.66
N ARG A 44 2.37 -13.64 -13.57
CA ARG A 44 1.92 -12.50 -14.38
C ARG A 44 2.74 -11.25 -14.06
N GLY A 45 2.89 -10.91 -12.79
CA GLY A 45 3.68 -9.74 -12.37
C GLY A 45 5.15 -9.84 -12.79
N ARG A 46 5.77 -11.01 -12.69
CA ARG A 46 7.16 -11.24 -13.15
C ARG A 46 7.34 -10.96 -14.64
N LEU A 47 6.36 -11.27 -15.48
CA LEU A 47 6.40 -10.97 -16.92
C LEU A 47 6.36 -9.47 -17.19
N GLU A 48 5.75 -8.69 -16.28
CA GLU A 48 5.73 -7.22 -16.32
C GLU A 48 6.93 -6.61 -15.58
N GLY A 49 7.88 -7.43 -15.11
CA GLY A 49 9.10 -6.98 -14.43
C GLY A 49 9.00 -6.82 -12.91
N TYR A 50 7.92 -7.28 -12.29
CA TYR A 50 7.78 -7.28 -10.83
C TYR A 50 8.63 -8.37 -10.16
N LYS A 51 9.46 -7.99 -9.18
CA LYS A 51 10.51 -8.87 -8.63
C LYS A 51 10.14 -9.62 -7.35
N SER A 52 8.96 -9.33 -6.77
CA SER A 52 8.51 -9.90 -5.50
C SER A 52 7.27 -10.79 -5.68
N GLY A 53 6.85 -11.45 -4.60
CA GLY A 53 5.59 -12.17 -4.55
C GLY A 53 4.39 -11.22 -4.60
N ILE A 54 3.32 -11.65 -5.25
CA ILE A 54 2.07 -10.90 -5.36
C ILE A 54 0.96 -11.64 -4.62
N VAL A 55 0.18 -10.88 -3.86
CA VAL A 55 -1.12 -11.30 -3.36
C VAL A 55 -2.19 -10.52 -4.09
N GLU A 56 -3.29 -11.18 -4.43
CA GLU A 56 -4.30 -10.64 -5.33
C GLU A 56 -5.69 -10.67 -4.69
N ASN A 57 -6.44 -9.58 -4.83
CA ASN A 57 -7.89 -9.57 -4.67
C ASN A 57 -8.55 -9.49 -6.05
N LEU A 58 -9.70 -10.15 -6.21
CA LEU A 58 -10.50 -10.10 -7.42
C LEU A 58 -11.94 -9.71 -7.09
N SER A 59 -12.54 -8.89 -7.96
CA SER A 59 -13.98 -8.66 -7.97
C SER A 59 -14.56 -8.99 -9.35
N GLY A 60 -15.71 -9.67 -9.34
CA GLY A 60 -16.52 -9.92 -10.54
C GLY A 60 -17.42 -8.74 -10.94
N ARG A 61 -17.35 -7.63 -10.20
CA ARG A 61 -18.02 -6.36 -10.48
C ARG A 61 -16.97 -5.26 -10.62
N ALA A 62 -17.06 -4.44 -11.66
CA ALA A 62 -16.22 -3.26 -11.87
C ALA A 62 -17.02 -1.98 -11.58
N GLY A 63 -16.67 -0.86 -12.20
CA GLY A 63 -17.45 0.36 -12.12
C GLY A 63 -16.98 1.37 -13.15
N GLU A 64 -17.93 2.09 -13.75
CA GLU A 64 -17.67 3.21 -14.67
C GLU A 64 -17.88 4.55 -13.95
N THR A 65 -18.68 4.54 -12.89
CA THR A 65 -18.95 5.68 -12.02
C THR A 65 -18.21 5.57 -10.69
N ILE A 66 -18.08 6.71 -9.98
CA ILE A 66 -17.49 6.76 -8.64
C ILE A 66 -18.27 5.87 -7.66
N GLU A 67 -19.60 5.89 -7.73
CA GLU A 67 -20.48 5.13 -6.83
C GLU A 67 -20.28 3.61 -7.01
N GLU A 68 -20.21 3.15 -8.26
CA GLU A 68 -19.98 1.73 -8.58
C GLU A 68 -18.59 1.26 -8.15
N LEU A 69 -17.57 2.12 -8.32
CA LEU A 69 -16.21 1.82 -7.85
C LEU A 69 -16.14 1.77 -6.32
N LEU A 70 -16.83 2.69 -5.63
CA LEU A 70 -16.95 2.65 -4.17
C LEU A 70 -17.67 1.38 -3.72
N HIS A 71 -18.76 1.01 -4.37
CA HIS A 71 -19.47 -0.21 -4.05
C HIS A 71 -18.59 -1.45 -4.25
N THR A 72 -17.82 -1.51 -5.34
CA THR A 72 -16.84 -2.58 -5.57
C THR A 72 -15.76 -2.62 -4.49
N HIS A 73 -15.26 -1.47 -4.06
CA HIS A 73 -14.29 -1.41 -2.98
C HIS A 73 -14.89 -1.90 -1.65
N TYR A 74 -16.11 -1.47 -1.32
CA TYR A 74 -16.80 -1.93 -0.13
C TYR A 74 -17.12 -3.43 -0.19
N SER A 75 -17.46 -3.98 -1.36
CA SER A 75 -17.74 -5.41 -1.52
C SER A 75 -16.51 -6.26 -1.19
N LEU A 76 -15.30 -5.83 -1.59
CA LEU A 76 -14.03 -6.46 -1.21
C LEU A 76 -13.74 -6.34 0.30
N LEU A 77 -14.17 -5.24 0.94
CA LEU A 77 -14.00 -5.07 2.38
C LEU A 77 -14.99 -5.92 3.18
N ILE A 78 -16.28 -5.94 2.85
CA ILE A 78 -17.27 -6.75 3.57
C ILE A 78 -17.14 -8.23 3.22
N ASP A 79 -16.63 -8.49 2.02
CA ASP A 79 -16.33 -9.80 1.47
C ASP A 79 -17.59 -10.69 1.46
N TYR A 80 -18.72 -10.08 1.07
CA TYR A 80 -20.07 -10.64 1.21
C TYR A 80 -20.21 -12.01 0.56
N ASP A 81 -19.70 -12.15 -0.66
CA ASP A 81 -19.71 -13.41 -1.41
C ASP A 81 -18.88 -14.50 -0.71
N ASN A 82 -17.81 -14.13 -0.02
CA ASN A 82 -16.98 -15.09 0.72
C ASN A 82 -17.58 -15.51 2.07
N LEU A 83 -18.51 -14.74 2.66
CA LEU A 83 -19.10 -15.05 3.96
C LEU A 83 -19.73 -16.44 4.04
N LYS A 84 -20.36 -16.89 2.94
CA LYS A 84 -21.07 -18.20 2.87
C LYS A 84 -20.28 -19.27 2.13
N HIS A 85 -19.27 -18.88 1.35
CA HIS A 85 -18.63 -19.76 0.36
C HIS A 85 -17.13 -19.99 0.62
N SER A 86 -16.53 -19.31 1.58
CA SER A 86 -15.10 -19.41 1.88
C SER A 86 -14.82 -19.79 3.33
N LYS A 87 -13.79 -20.61 3.55
CA LYS A 87 -13.22 -20.87 4.89
C LYS A 87 -12.46 -19.66 5.45
N LYS A 88 -12.26 -18.62 4.63
CA LYS A 88 -11.61 -17.34 4.98
C LYS A 88 -12.51 -16.19 4.50
N PRO A 89 -13.59 -15.92 5.23
CA PRO A 89 -14.68 -15.07 4.75
C PRO A 89 -14.34 -13.58 4.60
N PHE A 90 -13.16 -13.13 5.05
CA PHE A 90 -12.71 -11.73 4.96
C PHE A 90 -11.32 -11.61 4.32
N ILE A 91 -10.93 -12.57 3.48
CA ILE A 91 -9.56 -12.65 2.96
C ILE A 91 -9.17 -11.40 2.16
N HIS A 92 -10.10 -10.82 1.40
CA HIS A 92 -9.82 -9.61 0.61
C HIS A 92 -9.52 -8.40 1.50
N ARG A 93 -10.33 -8.20 2.56
CA ARG A 93 -10.06 -7.20 3.61
C ARG A 93 -8.71 -7.41 4.28
N LEU A 94 -8.37 -8.66 4.60
CA LEU A 94 -7.09 -8.97 5.24
C LEU A 94 -5.89 -8.65 4.33
N ASN A 95 -6.06 -8.72 3.00
CA ASN A 95 -5.04 -8.27 2.05
C ASN A 95 -4.96 -6.73 2.01
N ILE A 96 -6.11 -6.03 1.90
CA ILE A 96 -6.19 -4.56 1.86
C ILE A 96 -5.57 -3.93 3.11
N LEU A 97 -5.82 -4.52 4.28
CA LEU A 97 -5.35 -4.01 5.57
C LEU A 97 -4.01 -4.61 6.02
N ASN A 98 -3.30 -5.32 5.14
CA ASN A 98 -2.04 -5.95 5.50
C ASN A 98 -0.90 -4.91 5.52
N PRO A 99 -0.30 -4.60 6.69
CA PRO A 99 0.74 -3.59 6.80
C PRO A 99 2.06 -3.98 6.11
N ARG A 100 2.20 -5.25 5.67
CA ARG A 100 3.41 -5.75 4.99
C ARG A 100 3.53 -5.23 3.55
N TYR A 101 2.42 -4.92 2.89
CA TYR A 101 2.47 -4.38 1.53
C TYR A 101 2.82 -2.90 1.55
N THR A 102 3.59 -2.49 0.55
CA THR A 102 3.99 -1.09 0.31
C THR A 102 3.60 -0.63 -1.09
N GLU A 103 3.19 -1.56 -1.95
CA GLU A 103 2.91 -1.34 -3.36
C GLU A 103 1.59 -1.97 -3.75
N ILE A 104 0.90 -1.33 -4.70
CA ILE A 104 -0.34 -1.84 -5.30
C ILE A 104 -0.36 -1.58 -6.80
N GLY A 105 -1.03 -2.45 -7.54
CA GLY A 105 -1.55 -2.17 -8.88
C GLY A 105 -3.03 -2.54 -8.93
N ILE A 106 -3.86 -1.64 -9.48
CA ILE A 106 -5.28 -1.88 -9.64
C ILE A 106 -5.60 -1.87 -11.13
N GLY A 107 -6.26 -2.93 -11.59
CA GLY A 107 -6.72 -3.08 -12.97
C GLY A 107 -8.23 -3.22 -12.99
N ILE A 108 -8.90 -2.43 -13.83
CA ILE A 108 -10.36 -2.43 -13.98
C ILE A 108 -10.68 -2.63 -15.46
N SER A 109 -11.60 -3.54 -15.78
CA SER A 109 -12.06 -3.77 -17.15
C SER A 109 -13.56 -4.08 -17.17
N GLY A 110 -14.30 -3.53 -18.13
CA GLY A 110 -15.75 -3.70 -18.27
C GLY A 110 -16.59 -2.83 -17.33
N ASN A 111 -17.90 -3.01 -17.40
CA ASN A 111 -18.89 -2.24 -16.63
C ASN A 111 -19.20 -2.88 -15.27
N TYR A 112 -20.13 -2.29 -14.52
CA TYR A 112 -20.45 -2.74 -13.16
C TYR A 112 -20.91 -4.20 -13.07
N GLU A 113 -21.74 -4.69 -14.00
CA GLU A 113 -22.31 -6.05 -13.93
C GLU A 113 -21.37 -7.16 -14.41
N LEU A 114 -20.60 -6.90 -15.47
CA LEU A 114 -19.76 -7.93 -16.12
C LEU A 114 -18.26 -7.67 -15.98
N GLY A 115 -17.89 -6.56 -15.37
CA GLY A 115 -16.50 -6.14 -15.27
C GLY A 115 -15.67 -6.98 -14.31
N LYS A 116 -14.37 -6.67 -14.31
CA LYS A 116 -13.36 -7.37 -13.52
C LYS A 116 -12.46 -6.33 -12.88
N VAL A 117 -12.24 -6.48 -11.58
CA VAL A 117 -11.24 -5.72 -10.84
C VAL A 117 -10.20 -6.68 -10.29
N THR A 118 -8.94 -6.29 -10.45
CA THR A 118 -7.78 -6.98 -9.91
C THR A 118 -7.01 -5.98 -9.04
N GLU A 119 -6.83 -6.28 -7.76
CA GLU A 119 -5.89 -5.56 -6.90
C GLU A 119 -4.68 -6.47 -6.64
N ASN A 120 -3.52 -6.10 -7.17
CA ASN A 120 -2.26 -6.79 -6.93
C ASN A 120 -1.46 -6.04 -5.87
N PHE A 121 -1.20 -6.68 -4.74
CA PHE A 121 -0.42 -6.15 -3.63
C PHE A 121 0.97 -6.75 -3.61
N GLY A 122 1.95 -5.96 -3.21
CA GLY A 122 3.31 -6.48 -3.02
C GLY A 122 4.23 -5.54 -2.25
N ARG A 123 5.50 -5.97 -2.20
CA ARG A 123 6.63 -5.24 -1.65
C ARG A 123 7.89 -5.67 -2.41
N SER A 124 8.27 -4.91 -3.43
CA SER A 124 9.49 -5.14 -4.20
C SER A 124 10.59 -4.13 -3.90
N HIS A 125 10.20 -2.92 -3.47
CA HIS A 125 11.10 -1.93 -2.92
C HIS A 125 11.34 -2.20 -1.44
N GLU A 126 12.62 -2.21 -1.08
CA GLU A 126 13.05 -2.38 0.30
C GLU A 126 13.02 -1.06 1.08
N GLY A 127 12.76 0.07 0.44
CA GLY A 127 12.68 1.35 1.13
C GLY A 127 11.26 1.79 1.50
N THR A 128 11.13 3.09 1.69
CA THR A 128 9.88 3.79 2.02
C THR A 128 9.47 4.64 0.81
N TYR A 129 8.18 4.87 0.60
CA TYR A 129 7.71 5.88 -0.35
C TYR A 129 7.23 7.15 0.35
N ILE A 130 7.61 8.33 -0.16
CA ILE A 130 6.84 9.56 0.06
C ILE A 130 5.83 9.65 -1.09
N LEU A 131 4.56 9.62 -0.76
CA LEU A 131 3.48 9.57 -1.75
C LEU A 131 2.34 10.47 -1.35
N GLY A 132 1.44 10.76 -2.27
CA GLY A 132 0.21 11.49 -1.96
C GLY A 132 -0.47 12.00 -3.21
N VAL A 133 -1.37 12.95 -3.01
CA VAL A 133 -2.03 13.68 -4.09
C VAL A 133 -1.83 15.18 -3.97
N VAL A 134 -1.62 15.85 -5.09
CA VAL A 134 -1.83 17.30 -5.22
C VAL A 134 -3.21 17.51 -5.80
N TYR A 135 -4.06 18.26 -5.11
CA TYR A 135 -5.46 18.39 -5.52
C TYR A 135 -6.05 19.75 -5.16
N MET A 136 -7.07 20.13 -5.91
CA MET A 136 -7.87 21.32 -5.67
C MET A 136 -9.14 20.92 -4.92
N ASP A 137 -9.24 21.32 -3.65
CA ASP A 137 -10.40 21.08 -2.78
C ASP A 137 -11.56 21.99 -3.22
N LYS A 138 -12.33 21.56 -4.22
CA LYS A 138 -13.35 22.37 -4.91
C LYS A 138 -14.59 22.56 -4.05
N ASN A 139 -14.91 21.59 -3.21
CA ASN A 139 -16.08 21.61 -2.34
C ASN A 139 -15.76 22.08 -0.91
N GLY A 140 -14.48 22.21 -0.54
CA GLY A 140 -14.02 22.73 0.74
C GLY A 140 -14.07 21.72 1.89
N ASN A 141 -14.23 20.42 1.61
CA ASN A 141 -14.32 19.36 2.63
C ASN A 141 -12.93 18.91 3.15
N GLY A 142 -11.85 19.30 2.47
CA GLY A 142 -10.49 18.93 2.84
C GLY A 142 -10.09 17.50 2.53
N ILE A 143 -10.86 16.77 1.75
CA ILE A 143 -10.64 15.38 1.31
C ILE A 143 -10.46 15.39 -0.21
N TYR A 144 -9.64 14.49 -0.74
CA TYR A 144 -9.52 14.34 -2.19
C TYR A 144 -10.78 13.68 -2.75
N ASP A 145 -11.42 14.35 -3.71
CA ASP A 145 -12.50 13.76 -4.50
C ASP A 145 -12.02 13.39 -5.93
N PRO A 146 -12.56 12.33 -6.55
CA PRO A 146 -12.22 12.01 -7.93
C PRO A 146 -12.48 13.19 -8.87
N GLY A 147 -11.45 13.58 -9.63
CA GLY A 147 -11.51 14.75 -10.53
C GLY A 147 -10.99 16.06 -9.92
N GLU A 148 -10.47 16.04 -8.70
CA GLU A 148 -9.78 17.18 -8.07
C GLU A 148 -8.27 17.19 -8.27
N GLY A 149 -7.72 16.11 -8.85
CA GLY A 149 -6.30 15.95 -9.10
C GLY A 149 -5.67 17.08 -9.90
N VAL A 150 -4.46 17.47 -9.51
CA VAL A 150 -3.66 18.49 -10.17
C VAL A 150 -2.42 17.85 -10.79
N GLU A 151 -2.39 17.83 -12.12
CA GLU A 151 -1.31 17.27 -12.92
C GLU A 151 -0.11 18.21 -13.04
N GLY A 152 1.07 17.64 -13.31
CA GLY A 152 2.23 18.40 -13.77
C GLY A 152 3.02 19.12 -12.67
N VAL A 153 2.67 18.92 -11.39
CA VAL A 153 3.41 19.47 -10.26
C VAL A 153 4.62 18.59 -9.99
N LYS A 154 5.81 19.18 -9.98
CA LYS A 154 7.06 18.50 -9.61
C LYS A 154 7.20 18.49 -8.09
N VAL A 155 7.42 17.31 -7.52
CA VAL A 155 7.54 17.07 -6.09
C VAL A 155 8.96 16.57 -5.78
N ILE A 156 9.73 17.34 -5.03
CA ILE A 156 11.17 17.18 -4.85
C ILE A 156 11.51 17.12 -3.35
N PRO A 157 11.77 15.95 -2.77
CA PRO A 157 12.37 15.86 -1.45
C PRO A 157 13.84 16.31 -1.51
N ASP A 158 14.33 16.90 -0.43
CA ASP A 158 15.76 17.18 -0.22
C ASP A 158 16.55 15.97 0.31
N TYR A 159 15.89 14.81 0.38
CA TYR A 159 16.46 13.53 0.79
C TYR A 159 16.14 12.44 -0.24
N GLY A 160 17.16 11.69 -0.64
CA GLY A 160 17.07 10.72 -1.75
C GLY A 160 17.43 11.34 -3.10
N GLU A 161 17.35 10.51 -4.15
CA GLU A 161 17.83 10.86 -5.50
C GLU A 161 16.70 11.15 -6.49
N TYR A 162 15.46 10.89 -6.08
CA TYR A 162 14.31 10.89 -6.97
C TYR A 162 13.35 12.05 -6.69
N TYR A 163 12.64 12.46 -7.74
CA TYR A 163 11.48 13.33 -7.67
C TYR A 163 10.35 12.69 -8.48
N SER A 164 9.13 13.19 -8.30
CA SER A 164 7.97 12.78 -9.12
C SER A 164 7.33 13.99 -9.77
N ILE A 165 6.62 13.77 -10.87
CA ILE A 165 5.65 14.71 -11.43
C ILE A 165 4.26 14.10 -11.17
N THR A 166 3.31 14.91 -10.71
CA THR A 166 1.96 14.42 -10.42
C THR A 166 1.25 13.98 -11.69
N SER A 167 0.51 12.87 -11.60
CA SER A 167 -0.34 12.36 -12.67
C SER A 167 -1.57 13.23 -12.88
N LYS A 168 -2.40 12.88 -13.87
CA LYS A 168 -3.73 13.49 -14.08
C LYS A 168 -4.64 13.47 -12.85
N SER A 169 -4.55 12.44 -12.01
CA SER A 169 -5.28 12.36 -10.74
C SER A 169 -4.58 13.09 -9.59
N GLY A 170 -3.48 13.79 -9.85
CA GLY A 170 -2.67 14.46 -8.84
C GLY A 170 -1.76 13.54 -8.06
N GLY A 171 -1.83 12.23 -8.30
CA GLY A 171 -1.06 11.23 -7.58
C GLY A 171 0.43 11.31 -7.89
N TYR A 172 1.26 11.09 -6.86
CA TYR A 172 2.70 10.98 -6.99
C TYR A 172 3.25 9.96 -5.98
N SER A 173 4.42 9.40 -6.27
CA SER A 173 5.14 8.50 -5.36
C SER A 173 6.64 8.58 -5.62
N ILE A 174 7.43 8.67 -4.56
CA ILE A 174 8.88 8.87 -4.61
C ILE A 174 9.54 7.84 -3.70
N PRO A 175 10.36 6.92 -4.23
CA PRO A 175 11.08 5.96 -3.40
C PRO A 175 12.21 6.64 -2.64
N ILE A 176 12.30 6.33 -1.36
CA ILE A 176 13.41 6.62 -0.45
C ILE A 176 14.11 5.30 -0.18
N ASN A 177 15.39 5.22 -0.52
CA ASN A 177 16.19 3.99 -0.41
C ASN A 177 16.64 3.71 1.03
N ILE A 178 16.98 2.45 1.32
CA ILE A 178 17.60 2.06 2.60
C ILE A 178 18.98 2.70 2.71
N ASN A 179 19.21 3.39 3.83
CA ASN A 179 20.48 4.07 4.10
C ASN A 179 21.05 3.69 5.50
N GLY A 180 20.74 2.50 6.04
CA GLY A 180 21.24 2.09 7.35
C GLY A 180 20.85 0.67 7.78
N GLU A 181 21.64 0.12 8.70
CA GLU A 181 21.40 -1.15 9.39
C GLU A 181 21.47 -0.94 10.92
N LYS A 182 20.46 -1.44 11.64
CA LYS A 182 20.39 -1.45 13.09
C LYS A 182 20.43 -2.90 13.57
N LYS A 183 21.37 -3.21 14.47
CA LYS A 183 21.46 -4.52 15.11
C LYS A 183 20.74 -4.48 16.45
N VAL A 184 19.82 -5.41 16.69
CA VAL A 184 19.11 -5.52 17.96
C VAL A 184 19.13 -6.95 18.48
N GLU A 185 19.31 -7.10 19.78
CA GLU A 185 19.09 -8.39 20.44
C GLU A 185 17.69 -8.38 21.00
N TYR A 186 16.88 -9.35 20.60
CA TYR A 186 15.52 -9.50 21.11
C TYR A 186 15.49 -10.70 22.06
N PRO A 187 15.58 -10.46 23.38
CA PRO A 187 15.60 -11.53 24.36
C PRO A 187 14.20 -12.14 24.46
N ILE A 188 14.09 -13.45 24.24
CA ILE A 188 12.84 -14.19 24.43
C ILE A 188 13.14 -15.41 25.27
N GLU A 189 12.34 -15.61 26.31
CA GLU A 189 12.39 -16.79 27.15
C GLU A 189 11.80 -18.02 26.40
N LEU A 190 12.65 -18.71 25.63
CA LEU A 190 12.30 -19.93 24.92
C LEU A 190 12.69 -21.15 25.77
N LYS A 191 11.84 -21.55 26.71
CA LYS A 191 12.11 -22.72 27.58
C LYS A 191 11.98 -24.04 26.82
N GLY A 192 13.12 -24.65 26.46
CA GLY A 192 13.24 -26.09 26.19
C GLY A 192 12.67 -26.61 24.85
N LEU A 193 12.57 -25.77 23.81
CA LEU A 193 11.92 -26.14 22.55
C LEU A 193 12.91 -26.29 21.37
N LYS A 194 12.61 -27.21 20.45
CA LYS A 194 13.17 -27.23 19.08
C LYS A 194 12.48 -26.17 18.23
N TRP A 195 13.08 -25.69 17.13
CA TRP A 195 12.41 -24.74 16.22
C TRP A 195 11.07 -25.31 15.70
N THR A 196 9.97 -24.73 16.17
CA THR A 196 8.59 -25.21 16.00
C THR A 196 7.70 -24.10 15.44
N LYS A 197 6.40 -24.37 15.25
CA LYS A 197 5.41 -23.35 14.88
C LYS A 197 5.31 -22.22 15.91
N GLU A 198 5.57 -22.47 17.20
CA GLU A 198 5.55 -21.41 18.22
C GLU A 198 6.61 -20.34 17.96
N HIS A 199 7.81 -20.74 17.54
CA HIS A 199 8.91 -19.79 17.23
C HIS A 199 8.57 -18.87 16.06
N LYS A 200 7.90 -19.41 15.03
CA LYS A 200 7.43 -18.59 13.89
C LYS A 200 6.43 -17.54 14.32
N LYS A 201 5.52 -17.89 15.23
CA LYS A 201 4.54 -16.93 15.78
C LYS A 201 5.24 -15.81 16.55
N VAL A 202 6.23 -16.17 17.37
CA VAL A 202 7.03 -15.21 18.12
C VAL A 202 7.84 -14.29 17.20
N ASP A 203 8.43 -14.84 16.13
CA ASP A 203 9.11 -14.06 15.08
C ASP A 203 8.16 -13.07 14.40
N GLU A 204 6.95 -13.53 14.05
CA GLU A 204 5.89 -12.70 13.47
C GLU A 204 5.48 -11.58 14.43
N GLU A 205 5.29 -11.88 15.71
CA GLU A 205 4.96 -10.91 16.76
C GLU A 205 6.07 -9.86 16.93
N PHE A 206 7.35 -10.26 16.96
CA PHE A 206 8.47 -9.32 16.99
C PHE A 206 8.51 -8.44 15.75
N ARG A 207 8.35 -9.01 14.55
CA ARG A 207 8.35 -8.25 13.30
C ARG A 207 7.22 -7.23 13.29
N ILE A 208 6.02 -7.59 13.76
CA ILE A 208 4.91 -6.66 13.93
C ILE A 208 5.29 -5.56 14.93
N LEU A 209 5.85 -5.92 16.08
CA LEU A 209 6.29 -4.98 17.11
C LEU A 209 7.34 -3.99 16.58
N ALA A 210 8.33 -4.48 15.85
CA ALA A 210 9.40 -3.70 15.26
C ALA A 210 8.90 -2.76 14.15
N LEU A 211 7.86 -3.17 13.43
CA LEU A 211 7.13 -2.30 12.51
C LEU A 211 6.30 -1.23 13.25
N GLU A 212 6.02 -1.35 14.54
CA GLU A 212 5.12 -0.43 15.26
C GLU A 212 5.81 0.48 16.26
N LYS A 213 6.86 0.02 16.93
CA LYS A 213 7.49 0.78 18.01
C LYS A 213 8.55 1.77 17.53
N GLU A 214 8.45 3.00 18.06
CA GLU A 214 9.38 4.10 17.79
C GLU A 214 10.84 3.75 18.10
N GLU A 215 11.11 2.94 19.12
CA GLU A 215 12.48 2.54 19.49
C GLU A 215 13.22 1.79 18.38
N PHE A 216 12.50 1.12 17.47
CA PHE A 216 13.08 0.42 16.32
C PHE A 216 13.13 1.28 15.07
N GLN A 217 12.46 2.43 15.06
CA GLN A 217 12.36 3.30 13.89
C GLN A 217 13.32 4.48 14.03
N GLU A 218 14.01 4.81 12.94
CA GLU A 218 14.83 6.03 12.87
C GLU A 218 14.01 7.14 12.21
N ILE A 219 14.04 8.35 12.77
CA ILE A 219 13.36 9.51 12.19
C ILE A 219 14.32 10.27 11.27
N GLN A 220 13.84 10.63 10.08
CA GLN A 220 14.51 11.52 9.14
C GLN A 220 13.60 12.71 8.83
N ASP A 221 14.08 13.91 9.12
CA ASP A 221 13.43 15.14 8.67
C ASP A 221 13.71 15.36 7.18
N VAL A 222 12.68 15.67 6.40
CA VAL A 222 12.74 15.89 4.95
C VAL A 222 11.97 17.16 4.60
N ASN A 223 12.58 18.05 3.83
CA ASN A 223 11.89 19.16 3.19
C ASN A 223 11.47 18.75 1.79
N VAL A 224 10.16 18.77 1.53
CA VAL A 224 9.57 18.48 0.22
C VAL A 224 9.15 19.78 -0.44
N THR A 225 9.69 20.04 -1.62
CA THR A 225 9.35 21.19 -2.46
C THR A 225 8.39 20.78 -3.57
N PHE A 226 7.26 21.47 -3.67
CA PHE A 226 6.30 21.37 -4.77
C PHE A 226 6.48 22.59 -5.68
N GLU A 227 6.70 22.38 -6.97
CA GLU A 227 6.93 23.45 -7.95
C GLU A 227 6.39 23.12 -9.35
N GLY A 228 6.14 24.15 -10.16
CA GLY A 228 5.62 23.99 -11.52
C GLY A 228 4.13 23.66 -11.57
N GLY A 229 3.67 23.18 -12.73
CA GLY A 229 2.25 22.95 -12.99
C GLY A 229 1.43 24.23 -12.86
N ILE A 230 0.30 24.15 -12.17
CA ILE A 230 -0.58 25.31 -11.90
C ILE A 230 -0.14 26.14 -10.67
N LEU A 231 0.94 25.75 -9.98
CA LEU A 231 1.35 26.42 -8.75
C LEU A 231 1.92 27.81 -9.05
N PRO A 232 1.45 28.88 -8.38
CA PRO A 232 1.93 30.24 -8.63
C PRO A 232 3.36 30.47 -8.10
N SER A 233 3.81 29.66 -7.15
CA SER A 233 5.15 29.70 -6.56
C SER A 233 5.50 28.36 -5.92
N LYS A 234 6.77 28.19 -5.54
CA LYS A 234 7.22 26.97 -4.85
C LYS A 234 6.57 26.89 -3.46
N ILE A 235 6.06 25.71 -3.11
CA ILE A 235 5.52 25.41 -1.79
C ILE A 235 6.44 24.40 -1.12
N LYS A 236 6.86 24.66 0.13
CA LYS A 236 7.71 23.75 0.90
C LYS A 236 6.94 23.17 2.08
N LYS A 237 7.08 21.87 2.31
CA LYS A 237 6.58 21.18 3.51
C LYS A 237 7.74 20.46 4.19
N LYS A 238 7.87 20.64 5.50
CA LYS A 238 8.77 19.83 6.32
C LYS A 238 7.98 18.65 6.88
N ILE A 239 8.49 17.44 6.69
CA ILE A 239 7.91 16.22 7.25
C ILE A 239 8.99 15.45 8.01
N SER A 240 8.57 14.59 8.92
CA SER A 240 9.43 13.63 9.60
C SER A 240 8.95 12.24 9.19
N ILE A 241 9.81 11.51 8.49
CA ILE A 241 9.51 10.15 8.03
C ILE A 241 10.25 9.14 8.88
N HIS A 242 9.68 7.94 9.01
CA HIS A 242 10.44 6.80 9.47
C HIS A 242 11.36 6.34 8.35
N LYS A 243 12.65 6.59 8.55
CA LYS A 243 13.71 6.17 7.64
C LYS A 243 13.62 4.66 7.44
N PRO A 244 13.65 4.16 6.20
CA PRO A 244 13.78 2.73 5.97
C PRO A 244 15.14 2.26 6.47
N THR A 245 15.10 1.51 7.56
CA THR A 245 16.27 0.94 8.22
C THR A 245 16.15 -0.57 8.22
N LYS A 246 17.25 -1.23 7.88
CA LYS A 246 17.39 -2.67 7.96
C LYS A 246 17.61 -3.05 9.42
N LEU A 247 16.69 -3.79 10.02
CA LEU A 247 16.81 -4.34 11.36
C LEU A 247 17.32 -5.78 11.27
N ASP A 248 18.55 -5.98 11.72
CA ASP A 248 19.16 -7.29 11.93
C ASP A 248 18.96 -7.68 13.39
N TYR A 249 18.25 -8.78 13.65
CA TYR A 249 17.92 -9.19 15.01
C TYR A 249 18.31 -10.64 15.29
N LYS A 250 18.72 -10.87 16.55
CA LYS A 250 19.03 -12.20 17.07
C LYS A 250 18.09 -12.54 18.22
N LEU A 251 17.63 -13.78 18.24
CA LEU A 251 16.87 -14.35 19.35
C LEU A 251 17.84 -14.97 20.35
N VAL A 252 17.76 -14.55 21.62
CA VAL A 252 18.63 -15.02 22.70
C VAL A 252 17.82 -15.85 23.70
N GLN A 253 18.34 -17.03 24.09
CA GLN A 253 17.75 -17.91 25.11
C GLN A 253 18.35 -17.61 26.50
N GLU A 254 17.56 -17.81 27.56
CA GLU A 254 17.91 -17.53 28.97
C GLU A 254 19.16 -18.30 29.47
N ASP A 255 19.48 -19.46 28.89
CA ASP A 255 20.67 -20.25 29.21
C ASP A 255 21.97 -19.75 28.52
N GLY A 256 21.91 -18.57 27.89
CA GLY A 256 23.04 -17.93 27.22
C GLY A 256 23.41 -18.55 25.88
N LYS A 257 22.67 -19.57 25.39
CA LYS A 257 22.90 -20.14 24.06
C LYS A 257 22.21 -19.26 23.01
N THR A 258 23.02 -18.55 22.24
CA THR A 258 22.54 -17.80 21.07
C THR A 258 22.20 -18.78 19.96
N TRP A 259 20.94 -18.83 19.55
CA TRP A 259 20.61 -19.42 18.25
C TRP A 259 20.90 -18.36 17.19
N GLY A 260 21.95 -18.58 16.39
CA GLY A 260 22.18 -17.82 15.17
C GLY A 260 21.10 -18.19 14.16
N TYR A 261 19.90 -17.63 14.31
CA TYR A 261 18.90 -17.72 13.26
C TYR A 261 19.40 -16.90 12.08
N HIS A 262 19.55 -17.53 10.92
CA HIS A 262 19.63 -16.80 9.65
C HIS A 262 18.21 -16.39 9.30
N PRO A 263 17.82 -15.10 9.45
CA PRO A 263 16.49 -14.69 9.06
C PRO A 263 16.38 -14.86 7.54
N GLU A 264 15.33 -15.55 7.08
CA GLU A 264 15.05 -15.72 5.64
C GLU A 264 14.96 -14.37 4.90
N SER A 265 14.82 -13.24 5.61
CA SER A 265 15.17 -11.91 5.14
C SER A 265 15.31 -10.93 6.30
N PRO A 266 16.25 -9.95 6.23
CA PRO A 266 16.32 -8.86 7.19
C PRO A 266 14.99 -8.08 7.26
N LEU A 267 14.63 -7.58 8.44
CA LEU A 267 13.39 -6.82 8.60
C LEU A 267 13.63 -5.37 8.18
N ILE A 268 12.68 -4.76 7.48
CA ILE A 268 12.73 -3.34 7.15
C ILE A 268 11.60 -2.65 7.88
N VAL A 269 11.93 -1.64 8.69
CA VAL A 269 10.96 -0.94 9.54
C VAL A 269 10.35 0.33 8.94
N GLY A 270 10.89 0.80 7.80
CA GLY A 270 10.38 1.98 7.10
C GLY A 270 8.93 1.80 6.64
N LYS A 271 8.15 2.87 6.79
CA LYS A 271 6.76 2.97 6.32
C LYS A 271 6.58 4.12 5.33
N ASN A 272 5.82 3.85 4.28
CA ASN A 272 5.28 4.84 3.35
C ASN A 272 4.62 5.99 4.10
N TYR A 273 4.90 7.19 3.64
CA TYR A 273 4.43 8.43 4.23
C TYR A 273 3.49 9.14 3.26
N LYS A 274 2.26 9.40 3.71
CA LYS A 274 1.27 10.18 2.94
C LYS A 274 1.52 11.67 3.13
N LEU A 275 1.72 12.39 2.03
CA LEU A 275 1.89 13.83 2.00
C LEU A 275 1.02 14.43 0.90
N ASP A 276 -0.19 14.85 1.23
CA ASP A 276 -1.01 15.56 0.25
C ASP A 276 -0.67 17.04 0.19
N LEU A 277 -0.79 17.65 -0.98
CA LEU A 277 -0.84 19.10 -1.13
C LEU A 277 -2.24 19.51 -1.57
N LYS A 278 -2.98 20.02 -0.59
CA LYS A 278 -4.29 20.61 -0.80
C LYS A 278 -4.16 22.07 -1.25
N LEU A 279 -4.78 22.39 -2.38
CA LEU A 279 -4.94 23.75 -2.88
C LEU A 279 -6.38 24.22 -2.61
N LYS A 280 -6.56 25.53 -2.44
CA LYS A 280 -7.88 26.15 -2.22
C LYS A 280 -8.34 26.86 -3.49
N THR A 281 -9.62 26.74 -3.82
CA THR A 281 -10.28 27.65 -4.76
C THR A 281 -10.53 29.01 -4.09
N SER A 282 -10.22 30.11 -4.76
CA SER A 282 -10.65 31.44 -4.33
C SER A 282 -12.18 31.51 -4.37
N GLY A 283 -12.85 31.51 -3.20
CA GLY A 283 -14.29 31.72 -3.07
C GLY A 283 -15.15 30.55 -2.56
N SER A 284 -14.57 29.41 -2.17
CA SER A 284 -15.35 28.29 -1.63
C SER A 284 -15.70 28.50 -0.14
N THR A 285 -16.97 28.78 0.14
CA THR A 285 -17.56 28.65 1.48
C THR A 285 -17.62 27.17 1.85
N PRO A 286 -17.21 26.73 3.06
CA PRO A 286 -17.29 25.32 3.44
C PRO A 286 -18.76 24.85 3.36
N LYS A 287 -19.07 23.85 2.53
CA LYS A 287 -20.34 23.13 2.67
C LYS A 287 -20.21 22.22 3.90
N LYS A 288 -21.15 22.35 4.85
CA LYS A 288 -21.30 21.39 5.95
C LYS A 288 -21.43 19.98 5.36
N GLU A 289 -20.81 19.00 5.99
CA GLU A 289 -20.97 17.58 5.67
C GLU A 289 -22.46 17.24 5.58
N ASP A 290 -22.92 16.84 4.39
CA ASP A 290 -24.20 16.14 4.27
C ASP A 290 -23.97 14.74 4.85
N SER A 291 -24.40 14.55 6.10
CA SER A 291 -24.28 13.32 6.87
C SER A 291 -25.17 12.17 6.38
N ASN A 292 -25.68 12.22 5.15
CA ASN A 292 -26.63 11.26 4.60
C ASN A 292 -26.07 10.62 3.33
N ILE A 293 -25.00 9.84 3.47
CA ILE A 293 -24.74 8.74 2.54
C ILE A 293 -25.49 7.55 3.10
N GLU A 294 -26.75 7.37 2.69
CA GLU A 294 -27.43 6.08 2.86
C GLU A 294 -26.79 5.09 1.89
N TYR A 295 -26.02 4.15 2.42
CA TYR A 295 -25.56 3.00 1.64
C TYR A 295 -26.79 2.16 1.25
N PRO A 296 -26.90 1.71 -0.01
CA PRO A 296 -27.93 0.75 -0.37
C PRO A 296 -27.78 -0.50 0.51
N ARG A 297 -28.90 -0.93 1.11
CA ARG A 297 -29.00 -2.10 1.99
C ARG A 297 -28.73 -3.41 1.26
#